data_AF-A0A069D5T0-F1
#
_entry.id   AF-A0A069D5T0-F1
#
_cell.length_a   1.000
_cell.length_b   1.000
_cell.length_c   1.000
_cell.angle_alpha   90.00
_cell.angle_beta   90.00
_cell.angle_gamma   90.00
#
_symmetry.space_group_name_H-M   'P 1'
#
loop_
_entity.id
_entity.type
_entity.pdbx_description
1 polymer ?
#
loop_
_entity_poly.entity_id
_entity_poly.type
_entity_poly.pdbx_seq_one_letter_code
_entity_poly.pdbx_strand_id
1 'polypeptide(L)'
;MKILRDLYAKASKDVRVDVPLSELRVGLKCGGSDGFSGITANPLLGMFSDFLIAQGGTSVLTEVPEMFGAETILMNRCENKDLFNQTVHLINDFKEYFLSHGEPVGENLHRETRPEVSLHWKRKRWAAHRNAERATFREFCLMENV
;
A
#
# COMPACT_ATOMS: atom_id res chain seq x y z
N MET A 1 32.04 0.23 -16.54
CA MET A 1 31.57 1.32 -17.43
C MET A 1 30.97 0.88 -18.76
N LYS A 2 31.57 -0.02 -19.57
CA LYS A 2 31.04 -0.37 -20.92
C LYS A 2 29.52 -0.66 -20.92
N ILE A 3 29.07 -1.65 -20.14
CA ILE A 3 27.67 -2.07 -20.04
C ILE A 3 26.72 -0.89 -19.73
N LEU A 4 27.11 0.03 -18.84
CA LEU A 4 26.30 1.21 -18.50
C LEU A 4 26.16 2.18 -19.68
N ARG A 5 27.19 2.32 -20.51
CA ARG A 5 27.12 3.12 -21.75
C ARG A 5 26.25 2.42 -22.81
N ASP A 6 26.31 1.09 -22.90
CA ASP A 6 25.51 0.29 -23.82
C ASP A 6 24.01 0.31 -23.44
N LEU A 7 23.68 0.34 -22.15
CA LEU A 7 22.32 0.54 -21.63
C LEU A 7 21.83 1.98 -21.91
N TYR A 8 22.64 3.00 -21.58
CA TYR A 8 22.32 4.39 -21.87
C TYR A 8 22.02 4.62 -23.36
N ALA A 9 22.87 4.09 -24.26
CA ALA A 9 22.72 4.25 -25.71
C ALA A 9 21.50 3.52 -26.33
N LYS A 10 20.80 2.71 -25.53
CA LYS A 10 19.44 2.20 -25.84
C LYS A 10 18.40 3.16 -25.27
N ALA A 11 18.36 3.31 -23.94
CA ALA A 11 17.33 4.06 -23.23
C ALA A 11 17.24 5.54 -23.64
N SER A 12 18.36 6.16 -24.06
CA SER A 12 18.39 7.53 -24.57
C SER A 12 17.71 7.72 -25.95
N LYS A 13 17.12 6.66 -26.51
CA LYS A 13 16.36 6.68 -27.78
C LYS A 13 14.88 6.35 -27.58
N ASP A 14 14.47 5.99 -26.37
CA ASP A 14 13.09 5.65 -26.07
C ASP A 14 12.23 6.92 -26.14
N VAL A 15 11.10 6.81 -26.84
CA VAL A 15 10.12 7.91 -26.99
C VAL A 15 8.82 7.51 -26.32
N ARG A 16 8.10 8.50 -25.78
CA ARG A 16 6.74 8.27 -25.26
C ARG A 16 5.83 7.92 -26.43
N VAL A 17 5.04 6.87 -26.25
CA VAL A 17 3.96 6.44 -27.14
C VAL A 17 2.67 6.32 -26.33
N ASP A 18 1.53 6.45 -26.99
CA ASP A 18 0.24 6.21 -26.35
C ASP A 18 0.08 4.72 -26.02
N VAL A 19 -0.36 4.43 -24.80
CA VAL A 19 -0.61 3.08 -24.28
C VAL A 19 -1.98 3.06 -23.58
N PRO A 20 -2.70 1.92 -23.57
CA PRO A 20 -3.95 1.83 -22.84
C PRO A 20 -3.71 1.98 -21.33
N LEU A 21 -4.70 2.55 -20.63
CA LEU A 21 -4.63 2.82 -19.19
C LEU A 21 -4.45 1.55 -18.33
N SER A 22 -4.73 0.37 -18.90
CA SER A 22 -4.46 -0.93 -18.28
C SER A 22 -2.97 -1.23 -18.04
N GLU A 23 -2.05 -0.61 -18.78
CA GLU A 23 -0.61 -0.75 -18.52
C GLU A 23 -0.13 0.05 -17.30
N LEU A 24 -0.96 0.97 -16.78
CA LEU A 24 -0.58 1.84 -15.66
C LEU A 24 -0.68 1.08 -14.33
N ARG A 25 0.47 0.98 -13.64
CA ARG A 25 0.59 0.47 -12.27
C ARG A 25 0.95 1.64 -11.35
N VAL A 26 0.17 1.86 -10.28
CA VAL A 26 0.36 2.97 -9.33
C VAL A 26 0.57 2.43 -7.92
N GLY A 27 1.75 2.67 -7.36
CA GLY A 27 2.04 2.45 -5.95
C GLY A 27 1.46 3.58 -5.09
N LEU A 28 0.69 3.21 -4.06
CA LEU A 28 0.17 4.11 -3.04
C LEU A 28 1.08 4.07 -1.80
N LYS A 29 1.41 5.28 -1.31
CA LYS A 29 2.33 5.52 -0.19
C LYS A 29 1.88 6.77 0.57
N CYS A 30 1.77 6.68 1.88
CA CYS A 30 1.49 7.80 2.77
C CYS A 30 2.76 8.64 3.02
N GLY A 31 2.56 9.94 3.23
CA GLY A 31 3.58 10.84 3.79
C GLY A 31 3.44 10.92 5.31
N GLY A 32 3.45 12.13 5.87
CA GLY A 32 3.06 12.34 7.26
C GLY A 32 1.57 12.06 7.47
N SER A 33 1.25 11.05 8.29
CA SER A 33 -0.13 10.73 8.65
C SER A 33 -0.71 11.79 9.60
N ASP A 34 -1.76 12.48 9.18
CA ASP A 34 -2.51 13.45 9.99
C ASP A 34 -3.99 13.05 10.19
N GLY A 35 -4.73 13.83 10.99
CA GLY A 35 -6.14 13.54 11.29
C GLY A 35 -7.12 13.80 10.13
N PHE A 36 -6.68 14.49 9.07
CA PHE A 36 -7.52 14.87 7.92
C PHE A 36 -7.35 13.90 6.75
N SER A 37 -6.16 13.33 6.56
CA SER A 37 -5.82 12.37 5.51
C SER A 37 -6.88 11.27 5.37
N GLY A 38 -7.25 10.63 6.48
CA GLY A 38 -8.26 9.60 6.57
C GLY A 38 -9.69 10.03 6.19
N ILE A 39 -9.99 11.33 6.05
CA ILE A 39 -11.29 11.88 5.60
C ILE A 39 -11.21 12.74 4.33
N THR A 40 -10.01 13.03 3.79
CA THR A 40 -9.83 13.82 2.56
C THR A 40 -9.01 13.08 1.51
N ALA A 41 -7.68 12.99 1.69
CA ALA A 41 -6.76 12.41 0.72
C ALA A 41 -7.00 10.91 0.52
N ASN A 42 -7.24 10.16 1.60
CA ASN A 42 -7.37 8.71 1.53
C ASN A 42 -8.66 8.27 0.80
N PRO A 43 -9.87 8.80 1.12
CA PRO A 43 -11.06 8.55 0.31
C PRO A 43 -10.90 8.93 -1.17
N LEU A 44 -10.16 10.01 -1.47
CA LEU A 44 -9.88 10.40 -2.86
C LEU A 44 -8.96 9.38 -3.57
N LEU A 45 -7.93 8.88 -2.89
CA LEU A 45 -7.08 7.80 -3.42
C LEU A 45 -7.86 6.49 -3.60
N GLY A 46 -8.84 6.19 -2.73
CA GLY A 46 -9.74 5.05 -2.91
C GLY A 46 -10.60 5.16 -4.16
N MET A 47 -11.24 6.32 -4.39
CA MET A 47 -12.00 6.56 -5.62
C MET A 47 -11.10 6.54 -6.88
N PHE A 48 -9.86 7.01 -6.79
CA PHE A 48 -8.88 6.91 -7.87
C PHE A 48 -8.48 5.45 -8.15
N SER A 49 -8.25 4.63 -7.12
CA SER A 49 -7.92 3.21 -7.28
C SER A 49 -9.09 2.40 -7.84
N ASP A 50 -10.31 2.63 -7.33
CA ASP A 50 -11.54 2.02 -7.87
C ASP A 50 -11.71 2.39 -9.37
N PHE A 51 -11.44 3.64 -9.75
CA PHE A 51 -11.46 4.09 -11.16
C PHE A 51 -10.36 3.41 -12.01
N LEU A 52 -9.11 3.41 -11.55
CA LEU A 52 -7.98 2.82 -12.30
C LEU A 52 -8.19 1.33 -12.55
N ILE A 53 -8.64 0.59 -11.52
CA ILE A 53 -8.94 -0.84 -11.61
C ILE A 53 -10.14 -1.10 -12.54
N ALA A 54 -11.15 -0.22 -12.56
CA ALA A 54 -12.25 -0.29 -13.52
C ALA A 54 -11.82 -0.03 -14.98
N GLN A 55 -10.67 0.61 -15.21
CA GLN A 55 -10.03 0.76 -16.53
C GLN A 55 -8.98 -0.34 -16.82
N GLY A 56 -8.89 -1.36 -15.97
CA GLY A 56 -7.96 -2.49 -16.11
C GLY A 56 -6.53 -2.22 -15.64
N GLY A 57 -6.24 -1.05 -15.04
CA GLY A 57 -4.93 -0.73 -14.46
C GLY A 57 -4.75 -1.31 -13.04
N THR A 58 -3.55 -1.16 -12.48
CA THR A 58 -3.21 -1.73 -11.16
C THR A 58 -2.98 -0.64 -10.11
N SER A 59 -3.56 -0.79 -8.92
CA SER A 59 -3.21 0.00 -7.73
C SER A 59 -2.60 -0.92 -6.66
N VAL A 60 -1.48 -0.50 -6.07
CA VAL A 60 -0.69 -1.31 -5.13
C VAL A 60 -0.52 -0.57 -3.81
N LEU A 61 -0.93 -1.17 -2.68
CA LEU A 61 -0.64 -0.64 -1.35
C LEU A 61 0.77 -1.05 -0.93
N THR A 62 1.67 -0.08 -0.67
CA THR A 62 3.10 -0.35 -0.43
C THR A 62 3.50 -0.48 1.06
N GLU A 63 2.55 -0.34 1.98
CA GLU A 63 2.83 -0.12 3.42
C GLU A 63 2.21 -1.19 4.31
N VAL A 64 2.85 -2.36 4.42
CA VAL A 64 2.39 -3.45 5.30
C VAL A 64 2.21 -3.01 6.77
N PRO A 65 3.07 -2.17 7.38
CA PRO A 65 2.85 -1.69 8.76
C PRO A 65 1.59 -0.82 8.94
N GLU A 66 1.18 -0.05 7.92
CA GLU A 66 -0.09 0.72 7.94
C GLU A 66 -1.33 -0.19 7.79
N MET A 67 -1.12 -1.49 7.52
CA MET A 67 -2.17 -2.52 7.55
C MET A 67 -2.33 -3.16 8.95
N PHE A 68 -1.50 -2.81 9.94
CA PHE A 68 -1.61 -3.36 11.30
C PHE A 68 -2.85 -2.80 12.02
N GLY A 69 -3.65 -3.70 12.59
CA GLY A 69 -5.00 -3.41 13.06
C GLY A 69 -6.07 -3.34 11.95
N ALA A 70 -5.67 -3.26 10.68
CA ALA A 70 -6.55 -3.22 9.51
C ALA A 70 -6.79 -4.60 8.87
N GLU A 71 -6.23 -5.67 9.45
CA GLU A 71 -6.10 -6.99 8.82
C GLU A 71 -7.44 -7.56 8.34
N THR A 72 -8.43 -7.67 9.24
CA THR A 72 -9.71 -8.33 8.93
C THR A 72 -10.47 -7.66 7.79
N ILE A 73 -10.42 -6.33 7.68
CA ILE A 73 -11.13 -5.59 6.62
C ILE A 73 -10.43 -5.72 5.26
N LEU A 74 -9.11 -5.87 5.25
CA LEU A 74 -8.33 -6.11 4.03
C LEU A 74 -8.48 -7.57 3.57
N MET A 75 -8.34 -8.52 4.51
CA MET A 75 -8.50 -9.97 4.26
C MET A 75 -9.91 -10.34 3.78
N ASN A 76 -10.95 -9.68 4.30
CA ASN A 76 -12.33 -9.84 3.82
C ASN A 76 -12.57 -9.33 2.38
N ARG A 77 -11.56 -8.71 1.74
CA ARG A 77 -11.60 -8.22 0.35
C ARG A 77 -10.71 -9.02 -0.61
N CYS A 78 -10.07 -10.10 -0.16
CA CYS A 78 -9.35 -11.03 -1.04
C CYS A 78 -10.34 -11.81 -1.94
N GLU A 79 -10.09 -11.86 -3.25
CA GLU A 79 -10.98 -12.51 -4.23
C GLU A 79 -11.10 -14.04 -4.01
N ASN A 80 -10.11 -14.66 -3.37
CA ASN A 80 -10.08 -16.11 -3.12
C ASN A 80 -9.29 -16.47 -1.85
N LYS A 81 -9.39 -17.74 -1.43
CA LYS A 81 -8.78 -18.26 -0.20
C LYS A 81 -7.24 -18.27 -0.24
N ASP A 82 -6.64 -18.47 -1.40
CA ASP A 82 -5.18 -18.59 -1.52
C ASP A 82 -4.52 -17.21 -1.39
N LEU A 83 -5.14 -16.19 -2.00
CA LEU A 83 -4.79 -14.79 -1.80
C LEU A 83 -5.02 -14.32 -0.35
N PHE A 84 -6.09 -14.78 0.31
CA PHE A 84 -6.30 -14.57 1.75
C PHE A 84 -5.13 -15.15 2.56
N ASN A 85 -4.71 -16.40 2.28
CA ASN A 85 -3.60 -17.04 2.98
C ASN A 85 -2.28 -16.27 2.74
N GLN A 86 -1.97 -15.89 1.50
CA GLN A 86 -0.79 -15.06 1.17
C GLN A 86 -0.79 -13.73 1.93
N THR A 87 -1.95 -13.07 2.04
CA THR A 87 -2.13 -11.82 2.79
C THR A 87 -1.91 -12.03 4.30
N VAL A 88 -2.36 -13.17 4.85
CA VAL A 88 -2.09 -13.56 6.25
C VAL A 88 -0.61 -13.81 6.50
N HIS A 89 0.07 -14.53 5.60
CA HIS A 89 1.52 -14.78 5.69
C HIS A 89 2.31 -13.48 5.69
N LEU A 90 2.17 -12.64 4.65
CA LEU A 90 2.86 -11.33 4.57
C LEU A 90 2.74 -10.51 5.85
N ILE A 91 1.52 -10.38 6.37
CA ILE A 91 1.24 -9.54 7.54
C ILE A 91 1.87 -10.14 8.80
N ASN A 92 1.95 -11.46 8.92
CA ASN A 92 2.63 -12.11 10.04
C ASN A 92 4.16 -12.05 9.90
N ASP A 93 4.70 -12.28 8.70
CA ASP A 93 6.14 -12.21 8.42
C ASP A 93 6.68 -10.80 8.73
N PHE A 94 5.95 -9.74 8.37
CA PHE A 94 6.28 -8.36 8.76
C PHE A 94 6.19 -8.11 10.27
N LYS A 95 5.28 -8.79 10.99
CA LYS A 95 5.18 -8.67 12.45
C LYS A 95 6.34 -9.38 13.15
N GLU A 96 6.71 -10.56 12.68
CA GLU A 96 7.88 -11.30 13.17
C GLU A 96 9.18 -10.56 12.87
N TYR A 97 9.27 -9.88 11.71
CA TYR A 97 10.38 -8.97 11.40
C TYR A 97 10.49 -7.82 12.41
N PHE A 98 9.39 -7.14 12.75
CA PHE A 98 9.41 -6.07 13.77
C PHE A 98 9.83 -6.62 15.15
N LEU A 99 9.19 -7.71 15.61
CA LEU A 99 9.45 -8.29 16.93
C LEU A 99 10.90 -8.81 17.08
N SER A 100 11.47 -9.40 16.02
CA SER A 100 12.86 -9.88 16.03
C SER A 100 13.91 -8.77 16.09
N HIS A 101 13.54 -7.54 15.70
CA HIS A 101 14.37 -6.34 15.85
C HIS A 101 14.06 -5.55 17.14
N GLY A 102 13.12 -6.02 17.96
CA GLY A 102 12.68 -5.36 19.19
C GLY A 102 11.66 -4.24 19.01
N GLU A 103 11.18 -4.01 17.79
CA GLU A 103 10.19 -2.97 17.47
C GLU A 103 8.76 -3.44 17.82
N PRO A 104 7.89 -2.53 18.31
CA PRO A 104 6.55 -2.89 18.72
C PRO A 104 5.63 -3.14 17.52
N VAL A 105 4.98 -4.31 17.51
CA VAL A 105 3.85 -4.58 16.61
C VAL A 105 2.60 -3.86 17.12
N GLY A 106 2.44 -2.61 16.70
CA GLY A 106 1.25 -1.81 16.96
C GLY A 106 1.55 -0.32 17.17
N GLU A 107 0.78 0.52 16.46
CA GLU A 107 0.90 1.99 16.38
C GLU A 107 2.12 2.50 15.60
N ASN A 108 1.87 3.46 14.70
CA ASN A 108 2.90 4.02 13.81
C ASN A 108 3.95 4.79 14.62
N LEU A 109 5.24 4.61 14.27
CA LEU A 109 6.39 5.08 15.05
C LEU A 109 6.58 6.61 15.10
N HIS A 110 5.68 7.42 14.53
CA HIS A 110 5.57 8.87 14.79
C HIS A 110 4.98 9.14 16.19
N ARG A 111 5.68 8.65 17.22
CA ARG A 111 5.22 8.53 18.61
C ARG A 111 5.91 9.51 19.57
N GLU A 112 6.73 10.44 19.07
CA GLU A 112 7.44 11.41 19.90
C GLU A 112 6.48 12.40 20.59
N THR A 113 6.27 12.17 21.89
CA THR A 113 5.61 13.05 22.86
C THR A 113 4.08 13.25 22.71
N ARG A 114 3.30 12.49 23.51
CA ARG A 114 2.20 12.94 24.42
C ARG A 114 1.26 11.76 24.75
N PRO A 115 1.17 11.31 26.02
CA PRO A 115 0.23 10.23 26.42
C PRO A 115 -1.25 10.57 26.21
N GLU A 116 -1.56 11.86 26.21
CA GLU A 116 -2.90 12.42 26.42
C GLU A 116 -3.81 12.27 25.18
N VAL A 117 -3.24 12.01 24.01
CA VAL A 117 -3.99 11.90 22.73
C VAL A 117 -4.53 10.47 22.48
N SER A 118 -4.24 9.51 23.37
CA SER A 118 -4.52 8.08 23.20
C SER A 118 -5.98 7.75 22.85
N LEU A 119 -6.97 8.40 23.47
CA LEU A 119 -8.38 8.13 23.17
C LEU A 119 -8.80 8.56 21.76
N HIS A 120 -8.19 9.61 21.20
CA HIS A 120 -8.51 10.08 19.86
C HIS A 120 -7.90 9.17 18.79
N TRP A 121 -6.66 8.69 19.01
CA TRP A 121 -5.92 7.90 18.03
C TRP A 121 -6.51 6.48 17.84
N LYS A 122 -7.30 5.97 18.80
CA LYS A 122 -8.16 4.77 18.63
C LYS A 122 -9.20 4.88 17.49
N ARG A 123 -9.52 6.10 17.00
CA ARG A 123 -10.37 6.31 15.81
C ARG A 123 -9.58 6.44 14.48
N LYS A 124 -8.24 6.51 14.48
CA LYS A 124 -7.42 6.59 13.25
C LYS A 124 -7.36 5.28 12.44
N ARG A 125 -7.64 4.12 13.06
CA ARG A 125 -7.63 2.76 12.49
C ARG A 125 -8.44 2.60 11.19
N TRP A 126 -9.20 3.62 10.80
CA TRP A 126 -10.07 3.73 9.64
C TRP A 126 -9.43 4.46 8.42
N ALA A 127 -8.24 5.05 8.56
CA ALA A 127 -7.66 5.91 7.52
C ALA A 127 -7.18 5.13 6.28
N ALA A 128 -6.42 4.05 6.46
CA ALA A 128 -5.94 3.22 5.35
C ALA A 128 -7.10 2.52 4.59
N HIS A 129 -8.19 2.18 5.29
CA HIS A 129 -9.34 1.47 4.72
C HIS A 129 -10.08 2.22 3.62
N ARG A 130 -9.98 3.55 3.58
CA ARG A 130 -10.62 4.39 2.56
C ARG A 130 -9.75 4.62 1.32
N ASN A 131 -8.50 4.10 1.29
CA ASN A 131 -7.70 3.97 0.06
C ASN A 131 -8.18 2.83 -0.87
N ALA A 132 -9.19 2.05 -0.46
CA ALA A 132 -9.79 0.98 -1.25
C ALA A 132 -11.22 0.78 -0.77
N GLU A 133 -12.16 1.67 -1.14
CA GLU A 133 -13.53 1.58 -0.61
C GLU A 133 -14.30 0.40 -1.23
N ARG A 134 -14.09 0.07 -2.52
CA ARG A 134 -14.89 -0.93 -3.24
C ARG A 134 -14.10 -2.01 -3.98
N ALA A 135 -12.87 -1.76 -4.41
CA ALA A 135 -12.07 -2.74 -5.14
C ALA A 135 -11.77 -4.02 -4.32
N THR A 136 -11.97 -5.17 -4.95
CA THR A 136 -11.49 -6.48 -4.50
C THR A 136 -9.97 -6.56 -4.68
N PHE A 137 -9.23 -7.12 -3.72
CA PHE A 137 -7.85 -7.55 -3.96
C PHE A 137 -7.88 -8.78 -4.87
N ARG A 138 -7.33 -8.64 -6.08
CA ARG A 138 -7.27 -9.70 -7.10
C ARG A 138 -5.91 -10.38 -7.20
N GLU A 139 -4.85 -9.60 -6.97
CA GLU A 139 -3.47 -10.04 -7.15
C GLU A 139 -2.60 -9.43 -6.05
N PHE A 140 -1.59 -10.19 -5.63
CA PHE A 140 -0.63 -9.78 -4.61
C PHE A 140 0.69 -9.35 -5.25
N CYS A 141 0.86 -8.04 -5.44
CA CYS A 141 2.05 -7.48 -6.08
C CYS A 141 3.18 -7.24 -5.06
N LEU A 142 3.87 -8.31 -4.67
CA LEU A 142 5.18 -8.20 -4.01
C LEU A 142 6.19 -7.59 -4.98
N MET A 143 6.94 -6.58 -4.53
CA MET A 143 8.09 -6.03 -5.27
C MET A 143 9.34 -6.90 -5.11
N GLU A 144 9.19 -8.23 -5.19
CA GLU A 144 10.29 -9.21 -5.16
C GLU A 144 10.94 -9.46 -6.53
N ASN A 145 10.42 -8.84 -7.60
CA ASN A 145 10.92 -8.98 -8.97
C ASN A 145 11.13 -7.62 -9.67
N VAL A 146 11.89 -6.72 -9.03
CA VAL A 146 12.41 -5.46 -9.60
C VAL A 146 13.90 -5.32 -9.26
#